data_AF-A0A1I7G9A3-F1
#
_entry.id   AF-A0A1I7G9A3-F1
#
_cell.length_a   1.000
_cell.length_b   1.000
_cell.length_c   1.000
_cell.angle_alpha   90.00
_cell.angle_beta   90.00
_cell.angle_gamma   90.00
#
_symmetry.space_group_name_H-M   'P 1'
#
loop_
_entity.id
_entity.type
_entity.pdbx_description
1 polymer ?
#
loop_
_entity_poly.entity_id
_entity_poly.type
_entity_poly.pdbx_seq_one_letter_code
_entity_poly.pdbx_strand_id
1 'polypeptide(L)'
;MTRHFSTRCRSDDAMARIPAPLRLRDVVTGQVSESRGTESEAGGFGKPKLGKVSIVNVRAGNDETGGAADRRDSRDEVLLHRWQDATWMQQRLRDEPRTSPLSIYRLQPRAWRRDAQGKPLDWPVLAAALVPYVADLGFTHIELRGLDEAEANIGFARFVDACHDGGIGVIVEWLLAVPPVLMAEAEVTAQALEWLERFHLDGLRLMPLSPQEDADSVALLGKVMTTITARIPDVVLFCEYRWSPPITDPSASRLLLWNTHWTRALLDYLSHPPEARGAHHDTLTGVMAAAFDSHFILPLVDEAWAVDTTWFGCMPGTPEQRLASLRACLGFMWAHPGKKLLSMGVEFANDHVWQQGGELDWTLLDQSGHAGILRLVADLNRIYGNEPSLHYRDGEPDSFAWVVGDDSTNSVVAFMRYGAEGTAPLLVVTNFGPSQLHHYRLGVPALGTWREILNTDSVFYAGENVGNGIGVGAQLSPSHGYPASLELTLPALTTLLLRQGDWPT
;
A
#
# COMPACT_ATOMS: atom_id res chain seq x y z
N MET A 1 -14.58 32.86 36.93
CA MET A 1 -14.93 31.66 37.73
C MET A 1 -15.23 30.53 36.77
N THR A 2 -14.21 29.76 36.39
CA THR A 2 -14.38 28.55 35.59
C THR A 2 -13.28 27.59 36.00
N ARG A 3 -13.68 26.42 36.49
CA ARG A 3 -12.89 25.52 37.33
C ARG A 3 -11.85 24.77 36.50
N HIS A 4 -10.60 24.84 36.94
CA HIS A 4 -9.55 23.86 36.64
C HIS A 4 -9.89 22.52 37.29
N PHE A 5 -9.95 21.45 36.49
CA PHE A 5 -9.84 20.09 37.00
C PHE A 5 -8.43 19.58 36.70
N SER A 6 -7.62 19.62 37.76
CA SER A 6 -6.36 18.90 37.88
C SER A 6 -6.67 17.51 38.40
N THR A 7 -6.25 16.48 37.68
CA THR A 7 -6.07 15.13 38.23
C THR A 7 -4.60 14.76 38.11
N ARG A 8 -3.86 15.03 39.18
CA ARG A 8 -2.62 14.34 39.50
C ARG A 8 -2.97 12.89 39.84
N CYS A 9 -2.39 11.93 39.13
CA CYS A 9 -2.15 10.60 39.68
C CYS A 9 -0.65 10.32 39.71
N ARG A 10 -0.22 9.76 40.83
CA ARG A 10 1.15 9.60 41.28
C ARG A 10 1.92 8.57 40.44
N SER A 11 3.21 8.87 40.31
CA SER A 11 4.31 7.95 40.07
C SER A 11 4.28 6.75 41.02
N ASP A 12 4.40 5.55 40.47
CA ASP A 12 5.14 4.43 41.06
C ASP A 12 5.65 3.52 39.94
N ASP A 13 6.91 3.13 40.09
CA ASP A 13 7.71 2.29 39.19
C ASP A 13 7.05 0.93 38.89
N ALA A 14 6.77 0.69 37.61
CA ALA A 14 6.75 -0.64 37.02
C ALA A 14 7.11 -0.52 35.54
N MET A 15 8.39 -0.70 35.21
CA MET A 15 8.82 -0.98 33.84
C MET A 15 8.14 -2.28 33.37
N ALA A 16 6.98 -2.15 32.72
CA ALA A 16 6.40 -3.21 31.92
C ALA A 16 7.28 -3.40 30.69
N ARG A 17 8.17 -4.40 30.76
CA ARG A 17 8.87 -4.95 29.60
C ARG A 17 7.81 -5.35 28.58
N ILE A 18 7.78 -4.66 27.44
CA ILE A 18 7.02 -5.08 26.25
C ILE A 18 7.50 -6.50 25.91
N PRO A 19 6.64 -7.52 25.90
CA PRO A 19 7.06 -8.86 25.48
C PRO A 19 7.46 -8.80 24.01
N ALA A 20 8.61 -9.41 23.68
CA ALA A 20 9.02 -9.63 22.30
C ALA A 20 7.89 -10.31 21.50
N PRO A 21 7.74 -10.02 20.19
CA PRO A 21 6.71 -10.66 19.38
C PRO A 21 6.85 -12.19 19.48
N LEU A 22 5.72 -12.84 19.77
CA LEU A 22 5.59 -14.29 19.82
C LEU A 22 6.12 -14.86 18.50
N ARG A 23 7.20 -15.66 18.59
CA ARG A 23 7.64 -16.48 17.47
C ARG A 23 6.53 -17.45 17.14
N LEU A 24 6.18 -17.56 15.86
CA LEU A 24 5.27 -18.55 15.27
C LEU A 24 5.76 -19.98 15.53
N ARG A 25 5.63 -20.46 16.76
CA ARG A 25 5.60 -21.86 17.18
C ARG A 25 4.83 -21.90 18.50
N ASP A 26 3.72 -22.63 18.49
CA ASP A 26 3.02 -23.24 19.65
C ASP A 26 1.51 -22.97 19.62
N VAL A 27 0.81 -23.66 18.70
CA VAL A 27 -0.61 -24.01 18.87
C VAL A 27 -0.83 -25.44 18.34
N VAL A 28 -1.13 -26.32 19.30
CA VAL A 28 -1.71 -27.69 19.23
C VAL A 28 -0.81 -28.86 18.79
N THR A 29 -0.25 -29.58 19.76
CA THR A 29 -0.48 -31.03 19.90
C THR A 29 -0.71 -31.39 21.36
N GLY A 30 -1.85 -32.04 21.64
CA GLY A 30 -2.16 -32.62 22.95
C GLY A 30 -1.72 -34.08 23.02
N GLN A 31 -1.01 -34.40 24.12
CA GLN A 31 -0.73 -35.73 24.72
C GLN A 31 0.11 -36.72 23.87
N VAL A 32 1.12 -37.46 24.36
CA VAL A 32 1.33 -38.16 25.66
C VAL A 32 2.84 -38.19 25.99
N SER A 33 3.15 -38.21 27.29
CA SER A 33 4.46 -38.34 27.94
C SER A 33 5.24 -39.63 27.63
N GLU A 34 6.57 -39.54 27.52
CA GLU A 34 7.52 -40.40 28.25
C GLU A 34 8.97 -39.86 28.17
N SER A 35 9.80 -40.28 29.12
CA SER A 35 10.90 -39.54 29.75
C SER A 35 12.33 -40.03 29.46
N ARG A 36 13.33 -39.18 29.84
CA ARG A 36 14.80 -39.40 30.04
C ARG A 36 15.67 -39.26 28.78
N GLY A 37 16.87 -38.66 28.75
CA GLY A 37 17.81 -38.06 29.72
C GLY A 37 19.01 -37.45 28.94
N THR A 38 19.47 -36.22 29.25
CA THR A 38 20.78 -35.81 29.84
C THR A 38 22.00 -35.63 28.90
N GLU A 39 22.71 -34.50 29.15
CA GLU A 39 24.08 -34.06 28.75
C GLU A 39 24.26 -33.34 27.38
N SER A 40 25.18 -32.42 27.13
CA SER A 40 25.94 -31.36 27.86
C SER A 40 26.91 -30.74 26.81
N GLU A 41 26.95 -29.40 26.74
CA GLU A 41 27.98 -28.45 26.21
C GLU A 41 28.91 -28.76 25.00
N ALA A 42 28.96 -27.82 24.02
CA ALA A 42 30.12 -26.92 23.77
C ALA A 42 30.12 -26.27 22.35
N GLY A 43 30.24 -24.93 22.31
CA GLY A 43 31.08 -24.11 21.41
C GLY A 43 30.92 -24.14 19.88
N GLY A 44 30.43 -23.03 19.29
CA GLY A 44 30.69 -22.69 17.88
C GLY A 44 29.87 -21.50 17.36
N PHE A 45 30.50 -20.33 17.18
CA PHE A 45 29.91 -19.17 16.49
C PHE A 45 29.68 -19.49 15.01
N GLY A 46 28.42 -19.74 14.63
CA GLY A 46 27.98 -20.01 13.26
C GLY A 46 27.22 -18.83 12.65
N LYS A 47 27.47 -18.57 11.35
CA LYS A 47 26.78 -17.58 10.50
C LYS A 47 25.25 -17.70 10.61
N PRO A 48 24.47 -16.60 10.57
CA PRO A 48 23.02 -16.66 10.60
C PRO A 48 22.50 -17.40 9.37
N LYS A 49 21.91 -18.59 9.58
CA LYS A 49 21.15 -19.31 8.56
C LYS A 49 19.73 -18.74 8.54
N LEU A 50 19.32 -18.19 7.40
CA LEU A 50 17.93 -17.92 7.09
C LEU A 50 17.13 -19.23 7.23
N GLY A 51 16.09 -19.18 8.07
CA GLY A 51 15.23 -20.34 8.32
C GLY A 51 14.38 -20.65 7.08
N LYS A 52 14.49 -21.88 6.56
CA LYS A 52 13.55 -22.40 5.56
C LYS A 52 12.14 -22.41 6.14
N VAL A 53 11.23 -21.67 5.51
CA VAL A 53 9.78 -21.81 5.72
C VAL A 53 9.39 -23.19 5.19
N SER A 54 8.85 -24.04 6.06
CA SER A 54 8.37 -25.37 5.69
C SER A 54 6.85 -25.30 5.50
N ILE A 55 6.39 -25.61 4.28
CA ILE A 55 4.99 -25.64 3.87
C ILE A 55 4.27 -26.77 4.62
N VAL A 56 3.20 -26.44 5.34
CA VAL A 56 2.29 -27.44 5.92
C VAL A 56 1.29 -27.85 4.85
N ASN A 57 1.39 -29.10 4.37
CA ASN A 57 0.40 -29.70 3.50
C ASN A 57 -0.89 -29.99 4.29
N VAL A 58 -1.94 -29.21 4.08
CA VAL A 58 -3.29 -29.56 4.55
C VAL A 58 -3.97 -30.40 3.46
N ARG A 59 -4.31 -31.65 3.79
CA ARG A 59 -5.10 -32.51 2.90
C ARG A 59 -6.55 -32.04 2.91
N ALA A 60 -7.07 -31.65 1.75
CA ALA A 60 -8.50 -31.45 1.53
C ALA A 60 -9.22 -32.81 1.58
N GLY A 61 -10.25 -32.92 2.42
CA GLY A 61 -11.19 -34.04 2.41
C GLY A 61 -12.20 -33.84 1.28
N ASN A 62 -12.26 -34.79 0.36
CA ASN A 62 -13.29 -34.85 -0.69
C ASN A 62 -14.60 -35.36 -0.07
N ASP A 63 -15.69 -34.60 -0.26
CA ASP A 63 -17.04 -35.14 -0.29
C ASP A 63 -17.72 -34.63 -1.57
N GLU A 64 -17.66 -35.45 -2.63
CA GLU A 64 -18.55 -35.35 -3.78
C GLU A 64 -19.65 -36.40 -3.62
N THR A 65 -20.86 -36.00 -3.20
CA THR A 65 -22.12 -36.60 -3.65
C THR A 65 -23.27 -35.61 -3.43
N GLY A 66 -24.06 -35.30 -4.47
CA GLY A 66 -25.25 -34.48 -4.31
C GLY A 66 -25.89 -34.05 -5.63
N GLY A 67 -26.92 -34.78 -6.05
CA GLY A 67 -27.66 -34.55 -7.28
C GLY A 67 -28.61 -33.34 -7.25
N ALA A 68 -29.21 -33.08 -8.40
CA ALA A 68 -30.13 -31.97 -8.67
C ALA A 68 -31.40 -32.01 -7.79
N ALA A 69 -31.34 -31.40 -6.61
CA ALA A 69 -32.46 -30.85 -5.85
C ALA A 69 -31.90 -29.92 -4.76
N ASP A 70 -32.51 -28.76 -4.56
CA ASP A 70 -32.16 -27.69 -3.58
C ASP A 70 -31.11 -26.67 -4.06
N ARG A 71 -31.45 -25.91 -5.11
CA ARG A 71 -30.91 -24.55 -5.29
C ARG A 71 -31.77 -23.58 -4.46
N ARG A 72 -31.61 -23.61 -3.14
CA ARG A 72 -31.69 -22.34 -2.40
C ARG A 72 -30.60 -21.45 -2.99
N ASP A 73 -30.92 -20.21 -3.30
CA ASP A 73 -29.95 -19.29 -3.91
C ASP A 73 -28.72 -19.28 -2.99
N SER A 74 -27.53 -19.61 -3.51
CA SER A 74 -26.30 -19.70 -2.72
C SER A 74 -25.98 -18.37 -2.01
N ARG A 75 -26.62 -17.29 -2.46
CA ARG A 75 -26.64 -15.99 -1.79
C ARG A 75 -27.42 -16.02 -0.48
N ASP A 76 -28.58 -16.68 -0.39
CA ASP A 76 -29.39 -16.75 0.84
C ASP A 76 -28.63 -17.42 1.99
N GLU A 77 -27.66 -18.29 1.67
CA GLU A 77 -26.75 -18.86 2.67
C GLU A 77 -25.83 -17.82 3.31
N VAL A 78 -25.53 -16.72 2.64
CA VAL A 78 -24.77 -15.59 3.22
C VAL A 78 -25.53 -14.97 4.39
N LEU A 79 -26.87 -14.91 4.33
CA LEU A 79 -27.69 -14.40 5.43
C LEU A 79 -27.61 -15.31 6.68
N LEU A 80 -27.10 -16.54 6.54
CA LEU A 80 -26.86 -17.45 7.65
C LEU A 80 -25.46 -17.25 8.28
N HIS A 81 -24.57 -16.49 7.63
CA HIS A 81 -23.25 -16.20 8.17
C HIS A 81 -23.39 -15.29 9.40
N ARG A 82 -22.70 -15.67 10.49
CA ARG A 82 -22.62 -14.87 11.71
C ARG A 82 -21.30 -14.13 11.72
N TRP A 83 -21.36 -12.84 11.38
CA TRP A 83 -20.22 -11.93 11.40
C TRP A 83 -19.61 -11.78 12.79
N GLN A 84 -18.28 -11.64 12.84
CA GLN A 84 -17.51 -11.42 14.06
C GLN A 84 -16.77 -10.07 14.05
N ASP A 85 -16.99 -9.27 13.02
CA ASP A 85 -16.31 -8.01 12.71
C ASP A 85 -16.93 -6.75 13.36
N ALA A 86 -17.80 -6.89 14.37
CA ALA A 86 -18.50 -5.75 14.97
C ALA A 86 -17.56 -4.63 15.45
N THR A 87 -16.36 -4.98 15.94
CA THR A 87 -15.32 -4.02 16.34
C THR A 87 -14.77 -3.25 15.12
N TRP A 88 -14.50 -3.95 14.02
CA TRP A 88 -14.04 -3.34 12.76
C TRP A 88 -15.09 -2.36 12.23
N MET A 89 -16.34 -2.78 12.14
CA MET A 89 -17.45 -1.95 11.64
C MET A 89 -17.63 -0.67 12.47
N GLN A 90 -17.42 -0.73 13.79
CA GLN A 90 -17.45 0.46 14.66
C GLN A 90 -16.26 1.40 14.43
N GLN A 91 -15.09 0.85 14.14
CA GLN A 91 -13.88 1.63 13.87
C GLN A 91 -13.93 2.31 12.50
N ARG A 92 -14.38 1.60 11.46
CA ARG A 92 -14.55 2.12 10.10
C ARG A 92 -15.39 3.40 10.03
N LEU A 93 -16.46 3.46 10.84
CA LEU A 93 -17.31 4.64 11.00
C LEU A 93 -16.56 5.90 11.48
N ARG A 94 -15.44 5.72 12.19
CA ARG A 94 -14.64 6.82 12.78
C ARG A 94 -13.43 7.19 11.93
N ASP A 95 -12.87 6.24 11.20
CA ASP A 95 -11.64 6.43 10.43
C ASP A 95 -11.92 7.25 9.17
N GLU A 96 -11.29 8.42 9.02
CA GLU A 96 -11.45 9.29 7.86
C GLU A 96 -10.37 9.00 6.81
N PRO A 97 -10.71 8.41 5.63
CA PRO A 97 -9.73 7.96 4.64
C PRO A 97 -8.78 9.06 4.15
N ARG A 98 -9.24 10.32 4.07
CA ARG A 98 -8.38 11.45 3.65
C ARG A 98 -7.26 11.74 4.62
N THR A 99 -7.45 11.54 5.91
CA THR A 99 -6.47 11.86 6.96
C THR A 99 -5.77 10.63 7.53
N SER A 100 -6.35 9.45 7.36
CA SER A 100 -5.75 8.18 7.78
C SER A 100 -4.78 7.65 6.71
N PRO A 101 -3.82 6.78 7.10
CA PRO A 101 -3.04 6.05 6.11
C PRO A 101 -3.97 5.11 5.35
N LEU A 102 -3.95 5.19 4.02
CA LEU A 102 -4.63 4.25 3.13
C LEU A 102 -3.61 3.69 2.13
N SER A 103 -3.28 2.42 2.31
CA SER A 103 -2.40 1.63 1.44
C SER A 103 -3.13 0.35 1.02
N ILE A 104 -3.37 0.22 -0.28
CA ILE A 104 -4.24 -0.79 -0.89
C ILE A 104 -3.39 -1.81 -1.67
N TYR A 105 -3.55 -3.09 -1.36
CA TYR A 105 -2.98 -4.19 -2.14
C TYR A 105 -4.00 -4.74 -3.12
N ARG A 106 -3.78 -4.51 -4.41
CA ARG A 106 -4.74 -4.85 -5.48
C ARG A 106 -4.39 -6.19 -6.10
N LEU A 107 -5.36 -7.10 -6.19
CA LEU A 107 -5.13 -8.44 -6.72
C LEU A 107 -6.34 -9.04 -7.45
N GLN A 108 -6.06 -10.03 -8.29
CA GLN A 108 -7.05 -10.99 -8.77
C GLN A 108 -6.96 -12.26 -7.93
N PRO A 109 -7.96 -12.62 -7.11
CA PRO A 109 -7.91 -13.75 -6.18
C PRO A 109 -7.39 -15.06 -6.80
N ARG A 110 -7.92 -15.40 -7.98
CA ARG A 110 -7.64 -16.68 -8.65
C ARG A 110 -6.26 -16.77 -9.30
N ALA A 111 -5.58 -15.64 -9.46
CA ALA A 111 -4.27 -15.56 -10.09
C ALA A 111 -3.15 -15.21 -9.12
N TRP A 112 -3.46 -14.95 -7.84
CA TRP A 112 -2.45 -14.62 -6.85
C TRP A 112 -1.53 -15.82 -6.56
N ARG A 113 -2.12 -17.00 -6.34
CA ARG A 113 -1.38 -18.23 -6.01
C ARG A 113 -2.18 -19.48 -6.37
N ARG A 114 -1.49 -20.60 -6.60
CA ARG A 114 -2.07 -21.93 -6.83
C ARG A 114 -1.74 -22.90 -5.70
N ASP A 115 -2.58 -23.91 -5.57
CA ASP A 115 -2.33 -25.06 -4.70
C ASP A 115 -1.31 -26.04 -5.32
N ALA A 116 -0.99 -27.11 -4.58
CA ALA A 116 -0.05 -28.14 -5.03
C ALA A 116 -0.53 -28.92 -6.28
N GLN A 117 -1.81 -28.81 -6.64
CA GLN A 117 -2.42 -29.42 -7.81
C GLN A 117 -2.53 -28.41 -8.98
N GLY A 118 -2.01 -27.19 -8.81
CA GLY A 118 -2.04 -26.13 -9.82
C GLY A 118 -3.41 -25.46 -9.96
N LYS A 119 -4.33 -25.64 -9.02
CA LYS A 119 -5.65 -24.98 -9.04
C LYS A 119 -5.59 -23.63 -8.30
N PRO A 120 -6.41 -22.65 -8.70
CA PRO A 120 -6.62 -21.44 -7.90
C PRO A 120 -7.09 -21.78 -6.49
N LEU A 121 -6.67 -20.97 -5.51
CA LEU A 121 -7.11 -21.14 -4.12
C LEU A 121 -8.60 -20.81 -3.98
N ASP A 122 -9.31 -21.58 -3.15
CA ASP A 122 -10.66 -21.25 -2.72
C ASP A 122 -10.64 -20.21 -1.58
N TRP A 123 -11.81 -19.67 -1.21
CA TRP A 123 -11.88 -18.60 -0.20
C TRP A 123 -11.23 -18.96 1.15
N PRO A 124 -11.47 -20.14 1.74
CA PRO A 124 -10.84 -20.49 3.02
C PRO A 124 -9.31 -20.58 2.94
N VAL A 125 -8.77 -21.22 1.89
CA VAL A 125 -7.32 -21.37 1.74
C VAL A 125 -6.69 -20.03 1.36
N LEU A 126 -7.36 -19.23 0.53
CA LEU A 126 -6.93 -17.88 0.20
C LEU A 126 -6.90 -16.98 1.45
N ALA A 127 -7.93 -16.99 2.30
CA ALA A 127 -7.95 -16.20 3.53
C ALA A 127 -6.75 -16.54 4.44
N ALA A 128 -6.51 -17.84 4.65
CA ALA A 128 -5.42 -18.32 5.50
C ALA A 128 -4.03 -17.94 5.00
N ALA A 129 -3.86 -17.73 3.69
CA ALA A 129 -2.59 -17.36 3.08
C ALA A 129 -2.44 -15.85 2.86
N LEU A 130 -3.47 -15.20 2.33
CA LEU A 130 -3.45 -13.80 1.89
C LEU A 130 -3.56 -12.82 3.05
N VAL A 131 -4.46 -13.06 4.02
CA VAL A 131 -4.67 -12.10 5.11
C VAL A 131 -3.39 -11.87 5.93
N PRO A 132 -2.68 -12.91 6.40
CA PRO A 132 -1.40 -12.70 7.09
C PRO A 132 -0.35 -12.05 6.18
N TYR A 133 -0.30 -12.42 4.89
CA TYR A 133 0.64 -11.85 3.93
C TYR A 133 0.46 -10.33 3.78
N VAL A 134 -0.77 -9.88 3.56
CA VAL A 134 -1.11 -8.47 3.41
C VAL A 134 -0.88 -7.69 4.72
N ALA A 135 -1.25 -8.27 5.86
CA ALA A 135 -1.04 -7.68 7.18
C ALA A 135 0.45 -7.57 7.55
N ASP A 136 1.26 -8.59 7.27
CA ASP A 136 2.71 -8.58 7.52
C ASP A 136 3.43 -7.53 6.66
N LEU A 137 2.94 -7.29 5.45
CA LEU A 137 3.40 -6.19 4.58
C LEU A 137 2.84 -4.83 5.01
N GLY A 138 1.93 -4.76 5.98
CA GLY A 138 1.40 -3.52 6.52
C GLY A 138 0.43 -2.77 5.60
N PHE A 139 -0.15 -3.43 4.60
CA PHE A 139 -1.26 -2.84 3.85
C PHE A 139 -2.48 -2.69 4.75
N THR A 140 -3.29 -1.68 4.47
CA THR A 140 -4.51 -1.40 5.24
C THR A 140 -5.75 -2.03 4.61
N HIS A 141 -5.72 -2.24 3.30
CA HIS A 141 -6.85 -2.70 2.51
C HIS A 141 -6.38 -3.61 1.38
N ILE A 142 -7.29 -4.43 0.87
CA ILE A 142 -7.17 -5.13 -0.41
C ILE A 142 -8.19 -4.58 -1.41
N GLU A 143 -7.81 -4.51 -2.69
CA GLU A 143 -8.75 -4.33 -3.80
C GLU A 143 -8.85 -5.64 -4.58
N LEU A 144 -10.03 -6.25 -4.57
CA LEU A 144 -10.32 -7.46 -5.32
C LEU A 144 -10.86 -7.12 -6.70
N ARG A 145 -10.33 -7.81 -7.70
CA ARG A 145 -10.73 -7.67 -9.10
C ARG A 145 -11.23 -8.96 -9.71
N GLY A 146 -12.03 -8.80 -10.76
CA GLY A 146 -12.53 -9.92 -11.55
C GLY A 146 -13.34 -10.92 -10.73
N LEU A 147 -14.00 -10.43 -9.68
CA LEU A 147 -14.85 -11.23 -8.81
C LEU A 147 -16.14 -11.56 -9.55
N ASP A 148 -16.40 -12.84 -9.79
CA ASP A 148 -17.67 -13.29 -10.37
C ASP A 148 -18.78 -13.24 -9.30
N GLU A 149 -20.00 -12.89 -9.71
CA GLU A 149 -21.18 -12.92 -8.84
C GLU A 149 -21.41 -14.33 -8.25
N ALA A 150 -21.06 -15.39 -8.98
CA ALA A 150 -21.11 -16.76 -8.48
C ALA A 150 -20.10 -17.06 -7.35
N GLU A 151 -19.02 -16.28 -7.27
CA GLU A 151 -17.99 -16.41 -6.22
C GLU A 151 -18.36 -15.64 -4.95
N ALA A 152 -19.31 -14.70 -5.02
CA ALA A 152 -19.87 -13.97 -3.89
C ALA A 152 -20.86 -14.84 -3.09
N ASN A 153 -20.32 -15.88 -2.46
CA ASN A 153 -21.06 -16.85 -1.65
C ASN A 153 -20.66 -16.78 -0.16
N ILE A 154 -21.13 -17.71 0.67
CA ILE A 154 -20.79 -17.74 2.10
C ILE A 154 -19.28 -17.86 2.38
N GLY A 155 -18.52 -18.48 1.47
CA GLY A 155 -17.06 -18.52 1.54
C GLY A 155 -16.45 -17.13 1.41
N PHE A 156 -16.98 -16.30 0.52
CA PHE A 156 -16.56 -14.91 0.36
C PHE A 156 -16.88 -14.07 1.62
N ALA A 157 -18.06 -14.25 2.20
CA ALA A 157 -18.40 -13.58 3.47
C ALA A 157 -17.41 -13.94 4.59
N ARG A 158 -17.04 -15.23 4.72
CA ARG A 158 -16.01 -15.67 5.67
C ARG A 158 -14.62 -15.11 5.36
N PHE A 159 -14.30 -14.92 4.08
CA PHE A 159 -13.05 -14.29 3.67
C PHE A 159 -13.02 -12.82 4.11
N VAL A 160 -14.12 -12.07 3.93
CA VAL A 160 -14.21 -10.68 4.41
C VAL A 160 -14.13 -10.61 5.95
N ASP A 161 -14.84 -11.48 6.67
CA ASP A 161 -14.77 -11.55 8.14
C ASP A 161 -13.33 -11.82 8.62
N ALA A 162 -12.60 -12.71 7.93
CA ALA A 162 -11.18 -12.97 8.19
C ALA A 162 -10.28 -11.76 7.88
N CYS A 163 -10.56 -11.01 6.81
CA CYS A 163 -9.86 -9.75 6.53
C CYS A 163 -10.07 -8.74 7.66
N HIS A 164 -11.30 -8.55 8.13
CA HIS A 164 -11.62 -7.63 9.24
C HIS A 164 -10.95 -8.05 10.55
N ASP A 165 -10.93 -9.35 10.88
CA ASP A 165 -10.19 -9.87 12.04
C ASP A 165 -8.67 -9.62 11.92
N GLY A 166 -8.15 -9.68 10.70
CA GLY A 166 -6.77 -9.32 10.35
C GLY A 166 -6.49 -7.80 10.29
N GLY A 167 -7.50 -6.95 10.50
CA GLY A 167 -7.37 -5.49 10.41
C GLY A 167 -7.22 -4.98 8.97
N ILE A 168 -7.71 -5.72 7.98
CA ILE A 168 -7.61 -5.44 6.55
C ILE A 168 -9.00 -5.12 6.00
N GLY A 169 -9.16 -3.95 5.39
CA GLY A 169 -10.40 -3.61 4.70
C GLY A 169 -10.51 -4.22 3.30
N VAL A 170 -11.72 -4.52 2.85
CA VAL A 170 -12.01 -5.16 1.57
C VAL A 170 -12.73 -4.20 0.63
N ILE A 171 -12.09 -3.92 -0.51
CA ILE A 171 -12.62 -3.11 -1.60
C ILE A 171 -12.83 -4.01 -2.82
N VAL A 172 -13.92 -3.80 -3.55
CA VAL A 172 -14.21 -4.57 -4.78
C VAL A 172 -14.27 -3.65 -6.00
N GLU A 173 -13.67 -4.09 -7.10
CA GLU A 173 -13.86 -3.48 -8.43
C GLU A 173 -15.30 -3.71 -8.91
N TRP A 174 -16.05 -2.63 -9.07
CA TRP A 174 -17.47 -2.66 -9.39
C TRP A 174 -17.72 -2.16 -10.80
N LEU A 175 -18.26 -3.04 -11.65
CA LEU A 175 -18.60 -2.72 -13.03
C LEU A 175 -20.01 -2.13 -13.09
N LEU A 176 -20.14 -0.89 -13.57
CA LEU A 176 -21.45 -0.26 -13.78
C LEU A 176 -22.21 -0.85 -14.99
N ALA A 177 -21.53 -1.61 -15.84
CA ALA A 177 -22.14 -2.39 -16.91
C ALA A 177 -21.33 -3.66 -17.21
N VAL A 178 -22.04 -4.75 -17.48
CA VAL A 178 -21.48 -5.93 -18.15
C VAL A 178 -22.20 -6.05 -19.49
N PRO A 179 -21.51 -5.85 -20.63
CA PRO A 179 -22.11 -6.03 -21.95
C PRO A 179 -22.74 -7.44 -22.06
N PRO A 180 -23.96 -7.60 -22.61
CA PRO A 180 -24.73 -6.63 -23.39
C PRO A 180 -25.83 -5.88 -22.63
N VAL A 181 -25.93 -6.00 -21.30
CA VAL A 181 -27.05 -5.44 -20.52
C VAL A 181 -26.62 -4.13 -19.88
N LEU A 182 -27.11 -3.00 -20.42
CA LEU A 182 -27.08 -1.73 -19.70
C LEU A 182 -28.13 -1.80 -18.59
N MET A 183 -27.67 -2.01 -17.36
CA MET A 183 -28.53 -1.95 -16.18
C MET A 183 -29.00 -0.50 -15.97
N ALA A 184 -30.23 -0.33 -15.46
CA ALA A 184 -30.70 1.00 -15.09
C ALA A 184 -29.90 1.52 -13.89
N GLU A 185 -29.69 2.84 -13.79
CA GLU A 185 -28.99 3.49 -12.67
C GLU A 185 -29.43 2.97 -11.29
N ALA A 186 -30.76 2.88 -11.08
CA ALA A 186 -31.34 2.43 -9.84
C ALA A 186 -31.00 0.96 -9.52
N GLU A 187 -30.85 0.12 -10.53
CA GLU A 187 -30.53 -1.30 -10.39
C GLU A 187 -29.06 -1.49 -10.01
N VAL A 188 -28.15 -0.81 -10.72
CA VAL A 188 -26.71 -0.84 -10.41
C VAL A 188 -26.45 -0.32 -8.99
N THR A 189 -27.11 0.77 -8.62
CA THR A 189 -26.97 1.36 -7.28
C THR A 189 -27.52 0.44 -6.20
N ALA A 190 -28.70 -0.18 -6.44
CA ALA A 190 -29.29 -1.11 -5.49
C ALA A 190 -28.41 -2.35 -5.29
N GLN A 191 -27.84 -2.90 -6.37
CA GLN A 191 -26.94 -4.05 -6.28
C GLN A 191 -25.63 -3.71 -5.54
N ALA A 192 -25.05 -2.53 -5.79
CA ALA A 192 -23.87 -2.07 -5.08
C ALA A 192 -24.14 -1.92 -3.57
N LEU A 193 -25.27 -1.29 -3.20
CA LEU A 193 -25.70 -1.16 -1.81
C LEU A 193 -25.94 -2.52 -1.16
N GLU A 194 -26.60 -3.45 -1.86
CA GLU A 194 -26.80 -4.80 -1.36
C GLU A 194 -25.47 -5.48 -1.07
N TRP A 195 -24.48 -5.39 -1.95
CA TRP A 195 -23.18 -6.01 -1.72
C TRP A 195 -22.41 -5.39 -0.56
N LEU A 196 -22.40 -4.06 -0.46
CA LEU A 196 -21.80 -3.34 0.66
C LEU A 196 -22.42 -3.77 1.99
N GLU A 197 -23.75 -3.86 2.08
CA GLU A 197 -24.46 -4.26 3.30
C GLU A 197 -24.36 -5.76 3.58
N ARG A 198 -24.46 -6.62 2.56
CA ARG A 198 -24.52 -8.08 2.71
C ARG A 198 -23.18 -8.73 3.01
N PHE A 199 -22.11 -8.20 2.41
CA PHE A 199 -20.74 -8.71 2.56
C PHE A 199 -19.86 -7.83 3.43
N HIS A 200 -20.41 -6.79 4.05
CA HIS A 200 -19.68 -5.84 4.91
C HIS A 200 -18.48 -5.17 4.21
N LEU A 201 -18.52 -5.01 2.89
CA LEU A 201 -17.41 -4.40 2.14
C LEU A 201 -17.11 -2.97 2.63
N ASP A 202 -15.84 -2.59 2.60
CA ASP A 202 -15.36 -1.28 3.06
C ASP A 202 -15.27 -0.25 1.95
N GLY A 203 -15.40 -0.69 0.70
CA GLY A 203 -15.36 0.22 -0.43
C GLY A 203 -15.62 -0.42 -1.78
N LEU A 204 -15.83 0.44 -2.76
CA LEU A 204 -15.95 0.06 -4.15
C LEU A 204 -15.06 0.95 -5.01
N ARG A 205 -14.37 0.32 -5.97
CA ARG A 205 -13.81 1.04 -7.10
C ARG A 205 -14.80 0.99 -8.25
N LEU A 206 -15.37 2.13 -8.60
CA LEU A 206 -16.39 2.22 -9.64
C LEU A 206 -15.73 2.36 -11.02
N MET A 207 -16.09 1.44 -11.91
CA MET A 207 -15.64 1.44 -13.30
C MET A 207 -16.69 2.11 -14.20
N PRO A 208 -16.27 2.89 -15.22
CA PRO A 208 -17.20 3.56 -16.12
C PRO A 208 -17.99 2.55 -16.97
N LEU A 209 -19.10 3.01 -17.57
CA LEU A 209 -19.88 2.21 -18.55
C LEU A 209 -19.09 1.94 -19.82
N SER A 210 -18.25 2.90 -20.21
CA SER A 210 -17.51 2.92 -21.45
C SER A 210 -16.02 3.14 -21.19
N PRO A 211 -15.12 2.52 -21.98
CA PRO A 211 -13.69 2.83 -21.91
C PRO A 211 -13.37 4.22 -22.48
N GLN A 212 -14.27 4.83 -23.26
CA GLN A 212 -14.15 6.23 -23.67
C GLN A 212 -14.64 7.16 -22.57
N GLU A 213 -14.12 8.38 -22.56
CA GLU A 213 -14.66 9.43 -21.70
C GLU A 213 -15.92 9.99 -22.34
N ASP A 214 -17.05 9.83 -21.64
CA ASP A 214 -18.35 10.28 -22.09
C ASP A 214 -19.17 10.84 -20.91
N ALA A 215 -20.05 11.80 -21.22
CA ALA A 215 -20.82 12.52 -20.22
C ALA A 215 -21.81 11.63 -19.45
N ASP A 216 -22.28 10.54 -20.06
CA ASP A 216 -23.24 9.62 -19.43
C ASP A 216 -22.54 8.77 -18.37
N SER A 217 -21.33 8.28 -18.65
CA SER A 217 -20.47 7.59 -17.67
C SER A 217 -20.17 8.50 -16.47
N VAL A 218 -19.79 9.76 -16.70
CA VAL A 218 -19.50 10.73 -15.63
C VAL A 218 -20.75 11.02 -14.79
N ALA A 219 -21.89 11.26 -15.45
CA ALA A 219 -23.15 11.53 -14.76
C ALA A 219 -23.61 10.32 -13.93
N LEU A 220 -23.52 9.10 -14.47
CA LEU A 220 -23.89 7.89 -13.74
C LEU A 220 -22.99 7.66 -12.53
N LEU A 221 -21.66 7.74 -12.71
CA LEU A 221 -20.69 7.61 -11.60
C LEU A 221 -21.03 8.61 -10.48
N GLY A 222 -21.26 9.88 -10.83
CA GLY A 222 -21.62 10.91 -9.86
C GLY A 222 -22.89 10.58 -9.05
N LYS A 223 -23.94 10.09 -9.71
CA LYS A 223 -25.19 9.72 -9.02
C LYS A 223 -25.04 8.48 -8.15
N VAL A 224 -24.36 7.44 -8.65
CA VAL A 224 -24.09 6.21 -7.89
C VAL A 224 -23.27 6.54 -6.65
N MET A 225 -22.17 7.29 -6.80
CA MET A 225 -21.32 7.73 -5.67
C MET A 225 -22.12 8.51 -4.64
N THR A 226 -22.89 9.52 -5.07
CA THR A 226 -23.72 10.35 -4.18
C THR A 226 -24.75 9.52 -3.42
N THR A 227 -25.36 8.55 -4.09
CA THR A 227 -26.39 7.70 -3.47
C THR A 227 -25.78 6.73 -2.46
N ILE A 228 -24.63 6.13 -2.77
CA ILE A 228 -23.92 5.24 -1.85
C ILE A 228 -23.44 6.03 -0.64
N THR A 229 -22.80 7.19 -0.80
CA THR A 229 -22.30 7.98 0.34
C THR A 229 -23.44 8.50 1.22
N ALA A 230 -24.61 8.78 0.66
CA ALA A 230 -25.78 9.17 1.45
C ALA A 230 -26.34 8.01 2.29
N ARG A 231 -26.19 6.76 1.83
CA ARG A 231 -26.77 5.57 2.48
C ARG A 231 -25.78 4.88 3.43
N ILE A 232 -24.52 4.79 3.03
CA ILE A 232 -23.42 4.11 3.73
C ILE A 232 -22.23 5.09 3.74
N PRO A 233 -22.22 6.09 4.63
CA PRO A 233 -21.26 7.20 4.58
C PRO A 233 -19.84 6.80 4.99
N ASP A 234 -19.62 5.57 5.45
CA ASP A 234 -18.35 5.07 5.97
C ASP A 234 -17.52 4.27 4.96
N VAL A 235 -18.03 4.02 3.75
CA VAL A 235 -17.26 3.30 2.71
C VAL A 235 -16.34 4.22 1.91
N VAL A 236 -15.22 3.66 1.46
CA VAL A 236 -14.28 4.30 0.52
C VAL A 236 -14.78 4.07 -0.90
N LEU A 237 -14.92 5.15 -1.67
CA LEU A 237 -15.26 5.04 -3.09
C LEU A 237 -14.21 5.74 -3.94
N PHE A 238 -13.85 5.13 -5.06
CA PHE A 238 -12.97 5.79 -6.03
C PHE A 238 -13.23 5.36 -7.47
N CYS A 239 -12.91 6.26 -8.38
CA CYS A 239 -12.93 6.06 -9.83
C CYS A 239 -11.69 6.72 -10.45
N GLU A 240 -11.40 6.50 -11.74
CA GLU A 240 -10.30 7.23 -12.39
C GLU A 240 -10.61 8.71 -12.56
N TYR A 241 -9.57 9.52 -12.38
CA TYR A 241 -9.66 10.99 -12.40
C TYR A 241 -10.32 11.55 -13.66
N ARG A 242 -10.05 10.94 -14.82
CA ARG A 242 -10.65 11.32 -16.11
C ARG A 242 -12.17 11.19 -16.17
N TRP A 243 -12.77 10.34 -15.33
CA TRP A 243 -14.23 10.22 -15.22
C TRP A 243 -14.76 10.83 -13.92
N SER A 244 -13.97 11.68 -13.26
CA SER A 244 -14.37 12.31 -12.00
C SER A 244 -15.64 13.13 -12.21
N PRO A 245 -16.73 12.84 -11.48
CA PRO A 245 -17.86 13.75 -11.43
C PRO A 245 -17.45 15.04 -10.70
N PRO A 246 -18.14 16.18 -10.95
CA PRO A 246 -17.98 17.37 -10.14
C PRO A 246 -18.44 17.08 -8.71
N ILE A 247 -17.48 16.96 -7.78
CA ILE A 247 -17.76 16.71 -6.37
C ILE A 247 -18.25 18.01 -5.74
N THR A 248 -19.55 18.12 -5.52
CA THR A 248 -20.18 19.34 -4.95
C THR A 248 -20.64 19.16 -3.50
N ASP A 249 -20.61 17.93 -2.97
CA ASP A 249 -21.06 17.60 -1.62
C ASP A 249 -19.88 17.48 -0.63
N PRO A 250 -19.85 18.26 0.46
CA PRO A 250 -18.90 18.09 1.56
C PRO A 250 -18.91 16.69 2.21
N SER A 251 -20.01 15.92 2.08
CA SER A 251 -20.11 14.52 2.55
C SER A 251 -19.20 13.55 1.77
N ALA A 252 -18.59 14.02 0.67
CA ALA A 252 -17.69 13.26 -0.18
C ALA A 252 -16.29 13.01 0.41
N SER A 253 -16.07 13.16 1.73
CA SER A 253 -14.74 13.00 2.35
C SER A 253 -14.11 11.64 2.03
N ARG A 254 -14.91 10.61 1.78
CA ARG A 254 -14.43 9.27 1.41
C ARG A 254 -14.32 8.99 -0.09
N LEU A 255 -14.58 10.00 -0.93
CA LEU A 255 -14.35 9.92 -2.38
C LEU A 255 -12.89 10.25 -2.67
N LEU A 256 -12.22 9.32 -3.35
CA LEU A 256 -10.85 9.47 -3.82
C LEU A 256 -10.82 9.29 -5.35
N LEU A 257 -9.79 9.83 -5.99
CA LEU A 257 -9.63 9.74 -7.44
C LEU A 257 -8.34 9.01 -7.78
N TRP A 258 -8.45 8.01 -8.65
CA TRP A 258 -7.30 7.26 -9.14
C TRP A 258 -6.53 8.11 -10.16
N ASN A 259 -5.28 8.45 -9.82
CA ASN A 259 -4.45 9.36 -10.62
C ASN A 259 -3.64 8.61 -11.71
N THR A 260 -4.31 8.20 -12.77
CA THR A 260 -3.67 7.52 -13.91
C THR A 260 -2.65 8.42 -14.63
N HIS A 261 -2.78 9.75 -14.53
CA HIS A 261 -1.82 10.68 -15.12
C HIS A 261 -0.46 10.61 -14.43
N TRP A 262 -0.45 10.62 -13.09
CA TRP A 262 0.76 10.44 -12.28
C TRP A 262 1.47 9.12 -12.62
N THR A 263 0.71 8.02 -12.69
CA THR A 263 1.21 6.69 -13.06
C THR A 263 1.92 6.70 -14.41
N ARG A 264 1.30 7.30 -15.44
CA ARG A 264 1.85 7.35 -16.79
C ARG A 264 3.09 8.21 -16.89
N ALA A 265 3.11 9.36 -16.22
CA ALA A 265 4.26 10.24 -16.21
C ALA A 265 5.46 9.61 -15.51
N LEU A 266 5.25 9.01 -14.33
CA LEU A 266 6.32 8.36 -13.57
C LEU A 266 6.90 7.17 -14.34
N LEU A 267 6.03 6.38 -14.96
CA LEU A 267 6.44 5.30 -15.84
C LEU A 267 7.28 5.79 -17.02
N ASP A 268 6.78 6.77 -17.76
CA ASP A 268 7.47 7.34 -18.92
C ASP A 268 8.87 7.79 -18.51
N TYR A 269 8.94 8.56 -17.41
CA TYR A 269 10.19 8.99 -16.82
C TYR A 269 11.14 7.83 -16.47
N LEU A 270 10.65 6.79 -15.78
CA LEU A 270 11.47 5.66 -15.34
C LEU A 270 11.89 4.72 -16.47
N SER A 271 11.15 4.71 -17.58
CA SER A 271 11.46 3.92 -18.79
C SER A 271 12.65 4.46 -19.58
N HIS A 272 13.08 5.70 -19.30
CA HIS A 272 14.32 6.26 -19.86
C HIS A 272 15.54 5.79 -19.05
N PRO A 273 16.69 5.52 -19.72
CA PRO A 273 17.95 5.26 -19.03
C PRO A 273 18.27 6.35 -18.00
N PRO A 274 18.80 6.02 -16.81
CA PRO A 274 19.07 7.02 -15.77
C PRO A 274 19.85 8.25 -16.24
N GLU A 275 20.79 8.09 -17.16
CA GLU A 275 21.60 9.16 -17.77
C GLU A 275 20.75 10.13 -18.61
N ALA A 276 19.63 9.67 -19.17
CA ALA A 276 18.76 10.45 -20.05
C ALA A 276 17.61 11.13 -19.30
N ARG A 277 17.32 10.72 -18.06
CA ARG A 277 16.17 11.20 -17.28
C ARG A 277 16.18 12.72 -17.04
N GLY A 278 17.35 13.35 -17.06
CA GLY A 278 17.45 14.80 -16.93
C GLY A 278 16.69 15.57 -18.01
N ALA A 279 16.65 15.05 -19.24
CA ALA A 279 15.90 15.66 -20.35
C ALA A 279 14.37 15.57 -20.18
N HIS A 280 13.91 14.73 -19.25
CA HIS A 280 12.50 14.45 -18.97
C HIS A 280 12.10 14.87 -17.55
N HIS A 281 12.94 15.67 -16.86
CA HIS A 281 12.71 16.06 -15.46
C HIS A 281 11.36 16.77 -15.25
N ASP A 282 10.95 17.59 -16.23
CA ASP A 282 9.68 18.31 -16.20
C ASP A 282 8.45 17.39 -16.19
N THR A 283 8.57 16.17 -16.75
CA THR A 283 7.51 15.15 -16.68
C THR A 283 7.20 14.78 -15.23
N LEU A 284 8.25 14.64 -14.40
CA LEU A 284 8.12 14.28 -12.98
C LEU A 284 7.61 15.46 -12.15
N THR A 285 8.16 16.65 -12.35
CA THR A 285 7.80 17.83 -11.54
C THR A 285 6.41 18.38 -11.92
N GLY A 286 6.00 18.21 -13.17
CA GLY A 286 4.67 18.56 -13.67
C GLY A 286 3.54 17.79 -12.97
N VAL A 287 3.68 16.47 -12.78
CA VAL A 287 2.66 15.68 -12.06
C VAL A 287 2.59 15.99 -10.58
N MET A 288 3.70 16.46 -10.00
CA MET A 288 3.73 16.93 -8.62
C MET A 288 3.02 18.27 -8.45
N ALA A 289 3.03 19.14 -9.46
CA ALA A 289 2.29 20.40 -9.42
C ALA A 289 0.77 20.18 -9.35
N ALA A 290 0.27 19.11 -9.98
CA ALA A 290 -1.14 18.72 -9.97
C ALA A 290 -1.53 17.82 -8.77
N ALA A 291 -0.61 17.56 -7.83
CA ALA A 291 -0.84 16.61 -6.74
C ALA A 291 -2.00 16.98 -5.79
N PHE A 292 -2.39 18.26 -5.77
CA PHE A 292 -3.42 18.80 -4.87
C PHE A 292 -4.71 19.21 -5.59
N ASP A 293 -4.84 18.91 -6.89
CA ASP A 293 -6.06 19.20 -7.65
C ASP A 293 -7.26 18.38 -7.13
N SER A 294 -6.99 17.27 -6.45
CA SER A 294 -8.00 16.44 -5.79
C SER A 294 -7.38 15.54 -4.72
N HIS A 295 -8.19 14.71 -4.08
CA HIS A 295 -7.74 13.66 -3.17
C HIS A 295 -7.41 12.40 -3.95
N PHE A 296 -6.14 12.24 -4.30
CA PHE A 296 -5.71 11.15 -5.18
C PHE A 296 -5.36 9.86 -4.43
N ILE A 297 -5.63 8.74 -5.09
CA ILE A 297 -4.91 7.48 -4.93
C ILE A 297 -3.85 7.42 -6.03
N LEU A 298 -2.60 7.13 -5.64
CA LEU A 298 -1.45 6.92 -6.50
C LEU A 298 -1.35 5.42 -6.82
N PRO A 299 -1.64 5.01 -8.07
CA PRO A 299 -1.63 3.62 -8.46
C PRO A 299 -0.32 3.26 -9.15
N LEU A 300 0.32 2.20 -8.67
CA LEU A 300 1.38 1.51 -9.38
C LEU A 300 0.85 0.11 -9.71
N VAL A 301 0.27 -0.01 -10.91
CA VAL A 301 -0.45 -1.19 -11.38
C VAL A 301 -0.02 -1.61 -12.78
N ASP A 302 0.06 -2.92 -13.04
CA ASP A 302 0.52 -3.49 -14.31
C ASP A 302 -0.52 -3.46 -15.46
N GLU A 303 -1.65 -2.76 -15.32
CA GLU A 303 -2.86 -3.10 -16.11
C GLU A 303 -3.49 -1.98 -16.96
N ALA A 304 -2.73 -1.15 -17.69
CA ALA A 304 -3.40 -0.24 -18.66
C ALA A 304 -2.63 0.13 -19.93
N TRP A 305 -1.33 -0.13 -20.04
CA TRP A 305 -0.52 0.53 -21.06
C TRP A 305 0.57 -0.34 -21.70
N ALA A 306 0.85 -1.53 -21.14
CA ALA A 306 1.79 -2.49 -21.72
C ALA A 306 1.16 -3.88 -21.72
N VAL A 307 0.64 -4.29 -22.87
CA VAL A 307 0.14 -5.67 -23.07
C VAL A 307 1.30 -6.68 -22.95
N ASP A 308 2.54 -6.22 -23.16
CA ASP A 308 3.73 -7.06 -23.30
C ASP A 308 4.84 -6.78 -22.26
N THR A 309 4.62 -5.96 -21.21
CA THR A 309 5.64 -5.73 -20.16
C THR A 309 5.04 -5.43 -18.79
N THR A 310 5.82 -5.59 -17.73
CA THR A 310 5.49 -5.20 -16.35
C THR A 310 6.13 -3.86 -15.99
N TRP A 311 5.74 -3.28 -14.85
CA TRP A 311 6.42 -2.11 -14.26
C TRP A 311 7.91 -2.32 -14.05
N PHE A 312 8.30 -3.53 -13.65
CA PHE A 312 9.72 -3.85 -13.51
C PHE A 312 10.35 -4.08 -14.88
N GLY A 313 9.63 -4.73 -15.80
CA GLY A 313 10.01 -5.02 -17.18
C GLY A 313 10.39 -3.79 -18.02
N CYS A 314 9.75 -2.64 -17.78
CA CYS A 314 10.03 -1.42 -18.52
C CYS A 314 11.25 -0.63 -18.02
N MET A 315 11.80 -0.95 -16.84
CA MET A 315 12.96 -0.24 -16.30
C MET A 315 14.24 -0.66 -17.03
N PRO A 316 15.03 0.28 -17.56
CA PRO A 316 16.29 -0.02 -18.26
C PRO A 316 17.45 -0.26 -17.29
N GLY A 317 18.54 -0.83 -17.82
CA GLY A 317 19.79 -1.05 -17.09
C GLY A 317 20.03 -2.51 -16.70
N THR A 318 21.05 -2.75 -15.86
CA THR A 318 21.31 -4.08 -15.30
C THR A 318 20.20 -4.50 -14.33
N PRO A 319 20.03 -5.80 -14.01
CA PRO A 319 19.06 -6.25 -13.02
C PRO A 319 19.13 -5.49 -11.68
N GLU A 320 20.35 -5.17 -11.21
CA GLU A 320 20.59 -4.41 -9.98
C GLU A 320 20.12 -2.96 -10.11
N GLN A 321 20.38 -2.30 -11.25
CA GLN A 321 19.92 -0.93 -11.52
C GLN A 321 18.39 -0.86 -11.66
N ARG A 322 17.77 -1.89 -12.23
CA ARG A 322 16.30 -2.01 -12.31
C ARG A 322 15.69 -2.13 -10.92
N LEU A 323 16.25 -2.98 -10.06
CA LEU A 323 15.83 -3.12 -8.67
C LEU A 323 16.02 -1.80 -7.91
N ALA A 324 17.17 -1.14 -8.04
CA ALA A 324 17.41 0.16 -7.42
C ALA A 324 16.42 1.23 -7.90
N SER A 325 16.16 1.30 -9.21
CA SER A 325 15.14 2.20 -9.78
C SER A 325 13.75 1.95 -9.20
N LEU A 326 13.35 0.68 -9.04
CA LEU A 326 12.08 0.34 -8.42
C LEU A 326 12.05 0.71 -6.94
N ARG A 327 13.13 0.48 -6.18
CA ARG A 327 13.21 0.91 -4.78
C ARG A 327 13.08 2.43 -4.64
N ALA A 328 13.77 3.20 -5.48
CA ALA A 328 13.67 4.65 -5.51
C ALA A 328 12.23 5.09 -5.82
N CYS A 329 11.62 4.47 -6.83
CA CYS A 329 10.22 4.71 -7.23
C CYS A 329 9.24 4.46 -6.09
N LEU A 330 9.33 3.31 -5.41
CA LEU A 330 8.47 2.97 -4.28
C LEU A 330 8.63 3.95 -3.11
N GLY A 331 9.87 4.31 -2.77
CA GLY A 331 10.13 5.33 -1.74
C GLY A 331 9.54 6.69 -2.11
N PHE A 332 9.69 7.10 -3.37
CA PHE A 332 9.12 8.35 -3.88
C PHE A 332 7.59 8.32 -3.85
N MET A 333 6.95 7.23 -4.32
CA MET A 333 5.50 7.05 -4.31
C MET A 333 4.90 7.12 -2.90
N TRP A 334 5.53 6.45 -1.93
CA TRP A 334 5.06 6.49 -0.53
C TRP A 334 5.20 7.88 0.08
N ALA A 335 6.21 8.64 -0.34
CA ALA A 335 6.47 9.99 0.13
C ALA A 335 5.67 11.09 -0.60
N HIS A 336 5.20 10.83 -1.82
CA HIS A 336 4.39 11.74 -2.62
C HIS A 336 3.00 11.96 -1.96
N PRO A 337 2.40 13.16 -2.04
CA PRO A 337 1.03 13.39 -1.59
C PRO A 337 0.02 12.48 -2.29
N GLY A 338 -0.88 11.85 -1.52
CA GLY A 338 -1.93 10.95 -2.02
C GLY A 338 -1.86 9.54 -1.42
N LYS A 339 -2.96 8.79 -1.50
CA LYS A 339 -3.08 7.43 -0.95
C LYS A 339 -2.39 6.40 -1.84
N LYS A 340 -2.08 5.22 -1.32
CA LYS A 340 -1.19 4.26 -2.01
C LYS A 340 -1.98 3.07 -2.52
N LEU A 341 -1.70 2.65 -3.75
CA LEU A 341 -2.28 1.44 -4.34
C LEU A 341 -1.23 0.71 -5.16
N LEU A 342 -0.97 -0.55 -4.81
CA LEU A 342 0.03 -1.40 -5.43
C LEU A 342 -0.62 -2.69 -5.94
N SER A 343 -0.37 -3.05 -7.20
CA SER A 343 -0.79 -4.36 -7.73
C SER A 343 0.10 -5.49 -7.22
N MET A 344 -0.52 -6.66 -7.03
CA MET A 344 0.17 -7.92 -6.77
C MET A 344 1.29 -8.19 -7.78
N GLY A 345 2.43 -8.68 -7.31
CA GLY A 345 3.64 -8.89 -8.10
C GLY A 345 4.62 -7.71 -8.06
N VAL A 346 4.15 -6.46 -8.00
CA VAL A 346 5.06 -5.30 -7.96
C VAL A 346 5.85 -5.29 -6.65
N GLU A 347 5.23 -5.69 -5.54
CA GLU A 347 5.82 -5.70 -4.20
C GLU A 347 7.07 -6.56 -4.07
N PHE A 348 7.34 -7.44 -5.03
CA PHE A 348 8.59 -8.18 -5.13
C PHE A 348 9.23 -8.13 -6.51
N ALA A 349 8.90 -7.12 -7.33
CA ALA A 349 9.46 -6.92 -8.66
C ALA A 349 9.25 -8.10 -9.62
N ASN A 350 8.02 -8.58 -9.74
CA ASN A 350 7.66 -9.60 -10.72
C ASN A 350 7.97 -9.11 -12.15
N ASP A 351 8.83 -9.83 -12.86
CA ASP A 351 9.26 -9.50 -14.24
C ASP A 351 8.42 -10.24 -15.30
N HIS A 352 7.54 -11.14 -14.88
CA HIS A 352 6.74 -11.94 -15.79
C HIS A 352 5.39 -11.29 -16.06
N VAL A 353 5.13 -10.94 -17.32
CA VAL A 353 3.81 -10.49 -17.75
C VAL A 353 2.77 -11.54 -17.36
N TRP A 354 1.70 -11.07 -16.73
CA TRP A 354 0.61 -11.94 -16.30
C TRP A 354 0.07 -12.75 -17.47
N GLN A 355 -0.10 -14.05 -17.26
CA GLN A 355 -0.70 -14.97 -18.22
C GLN A 355 -2.06 -15.45 -17.69
N GLN A 356 -3.06 -15.52 -18.58
CA GLN A 356 -4.38 -16.01 -18.21
C GLN A 356 -4.30 -17.45 -17.71
N GLY A 357 -4.78 -17.69 -16.48
CA GLY A 357 -4.66 -19.00 -15.84
C GLY A 357 -3.27 -19.31 -15.28
N GLY A 358 -2.40 -18.32 -15.14
CA GLY A 358 -1.12 -18.40 -14.44
C GLY A 358 -1.22 -18.10 -12.93
N GLU A 359 -0.07 -18.06 -12.27
CA GLU A 359 0.13 -17.47 -10.94
C GLU A 359 1.34 -16.53 -10.98
N LEU A 360 1.53 -15.76 -9.92
CA LEU A 360 2.75 -14.98 -9.72
C LEU A 360 3.98 -15.89 -9.57
N ASP A 361 5.15 -15.44 -10.05
CA ASP A 361 6.39 -16.18 -9.88
C ASP A 361 6.98 -15.99 -8.47
N TRP A 362 6.45 -16.76 -7.52
CA TRP A 362 6.90 -16.76 -6.13
C TRP A 362 8.34 -17.24 -5.94
N THR A 363 8.96 -17.88 -6.94
CA THR A 363 10.36 -18.33 -6.85
C THR A 363 11.36 -17.17 -6.87
N LEU A 364 10.94 -15.99 -7.35
CA LEU A 364 11.75 -14.77 -7.31
C LEU A 364 12.16 -14.40 -5.88
N LEU A 365 11.36 -14.75 -4.87
CA LEU A 365 11.68 -14.46 -3.47
C LEU A 365 12.87 -15.25 -2.91
N ASP A 366 13.36 -16.28 -3.61
CA ASP A 366 14.63 -16.95 -3.26
C ASP A 366 15.85 -16.08 -3.60
N GLN A 367 15.66 -15.02 -4.40
CA GLN A 367 16.68 -14.06 -4.77
C GLN A 367 16.63 -12.85 -3.84
N SER A 368 17.78 -12.45 -3.29
CA SER A 368 17.86 -11.38 -2.29
C SER A 368 17.36 -10.02 -2.79
N GLY A 369 17.48 -9.74 -4.09
CA GLY A 369 16.97 -8.51 -4.69
C GLY A 369 15.47 -8.35 -4.53
N HIS A 370 14.70 -9.35 -4.98
CA HIS A 370 13.24 -9.39 -4.91
C HIS A 370 12.73 -9.45 -3.47
N ALA A 371 13.35 -10.27 -2.61
CA ALA A 371 13.05 -10.29 -1.18
C ALA A 371 13.33 -8.93 -0.50
N GLY A 372 14.33 -8.19 -0.98
CA GLY A 372 14.64 -6.83 -0.55
C GLY A 372 13.55 -5.82 -0.92
N ILE A 373 12.94 -5.93 -2.10
CA ILE A 373 11.78 -5.10 -2.49
C ILE A 373 10.59 -5.40 -1.58
N LEU A 374 10.29 -6.68 -1.34
CA LEU A 374 9.20 -7.10 -0.45
C LEU A 374 9.38 -6.54 0.96
N ARG A 375 10.62 -6.58 1.46
CA ARG A 375 10.99 -6.00 2.74
C ARG A 375 10.84 -4.48 2.75
N LEU A 376 11.24 -3.81 1.67
CA LEU A 376 11.07 -2.36 1.52
C LEU A 376 9.61 -1.96 1.58
N VAL A 377 8.71 -2.66 0.87
CA VAL A 377 7.26 -2.38 0.91
C VAL A 377 6.72 -2.49 2.33
N ALA A 378 7.11 -3.54 3.08
CA ALA A 378 6.70 -3.70 4.47
C ALA A 378 7.17 -2.55 5.37
N ASP A 379 8.41 -2.11 5.21
CA ASP A 379 8.97 -0.99 6.00
C ASP A 379 8.36 0.35 5.56
N LEU A 380 8.10 0.56 4.26
CA LEU A 380 7.42 1.74 3.72
C LEU A 380 5.99 1.87 4.27
N ASN A 381 5.22 0.78 4.31
CA ASN A 381 3.89 0.77 4.91
C ASN A 381 3.94 1.06 6.42
N ARG A 382 4.91 0.50 7.15
CA ARG A 382 5.11 0.82 8.58
C ARG A 382 5.49 2.28 8.79
N ILE A 383 6.35 2.86 7.96
CA ILE A 383 6.72 4.28 8.02
C ILE A 383 5.48 5.14 7.70
N TYR A 384 4.75 4.79 6.65
CA TYR A 384 3.53 5.50 6.25
C TYR A 384 2.48 5.51 7.36
N GLY A 385 2.28 4.41 8.08
CA GLY A 385 1.34 4.38 9.22
C GLY A 385 1.81 5.17 10.45
N ASN A 386 3.12 5.33 10.65
CA ASN A 386 3.69 5.95 11.85
C ASN A 386 4.07 7.42 11.68
N GLU A 387 4.15 7.92 10.44
CA GLU A 387 4.56 9.30 10.14
C GLU A 387 3.37 10.10 9.58
N PRO A 388 2.64 10.86 10.42
CA PRO A 388 1.48 11.65 9.98
C PRO A 388 1.77 12.61 8.83
N SER A 389 3.01 13.09 8.72
CA SER A 389 3.47 13.94 7.61
C SER A 389 3.28 13.30 6.23
N LEU A 390 3.19 11.97 6.15
CA LEU A 390 3.03 11.27 4.88
C LEU A 390 1.57 11.08 4.44
N HIS A 391 0.58 11.24 5.33
CA HIS A 391 -0.82 10.90 5.01
C HIS A 391 -1.88 11.87 5.54
N TYR A 392 -1.61 12.60 6.62
CA TYR A 392 -2.66 13.35 7.34
C TYR A 392 -3.24 14.50 6.53
N ARG A 393 -2.41 15.16 5.71
CA ARG A 393 -2.77 16.38 4.95
C ARG A 393 -2.54 16.24 3.44
N ASP A 394 -2.65 15.02 2.89
CA ASP A 394 -2.34 14.73 1.47
C ASP A 394 -3.06 15.64 0.46
N GLY A 395 -4.26 16.13 0.79
CA GLY A 395 -5.05 17.03 -0.08
C GLY A 395 -4.83 18.52 0.16
N GLU A 396 -3.89 18.90 1.03
CA GLU A 396 -3.64 20.30 1.38
C GLU A 396 -2.30 20.77 0.78
N PRO A 397 -2.29 21.82 -0.08
CA PRO A 397 -1.06 22.32 -0.70
C PRO A 397 0.04 22.69 0.31
N ASP A 398 -0.34 23.29 1.45
CA ASP A 398 0.60 23.70 2.50
C ASP A 398 1.22 22.52 3.28
N SER A 399 0.80 21.28 3.01
CA SER A 399 1.43 20.07 3.55
C SER A 399 2.74 19.70 2.82
N PHE A 400 3.08 20.44 1.78
CA PHE A 400 4.20 20.16 0.89
C PHE A 400 4.97 21.44 0.58
N ALA A 401 6.30 21.35 0.48
CA ALA A 401 7.10 22.44 -0.05
C ALA A 401 8.29 21.90 -0.83
N TRP A 402 8.49 22.39 -2.05
CA TRP A 402 9.69 22.09 -2.82
C TRP A 402 10.95 22.57 -2.10
N VAL A 403 12.00 21.76 -2.15
CA VAL A 403 13.38 22.14 -1.80
C VAL A 403 14.22 22.18 -3.08
N VAL A 404 14.12 21.13 -3.90
CA VAL A 404 14.73 21.00 -5.22
C VAL A 404 13.70 20.41 -6.17
N GLY A 405 13.32 21.16 -7.19
CA GLY A 405 12.43 20.70 -8.26
C GLY A 405 12.98 20.99 -9.66
N ASP A 406 14.21 21.48 -9.75
CA ASP A 406 14.83 22.00 -10.97
C ASP A 406 16.23 21.40 -11.25
N ASP A 407 16.70 20.45 -10.42
CA ASP A 407 17.98 19.76 -10.64
C ASP A 407 17.84 18.61 -11.66
N SER A 408 17.50 19.01 -12.88
CA SER A 408 17.45 18.12 -14.05
C SER A 408 18.81 17.55 -14.41
N THR A 409 19.91 18.25 -14.10
CA THR A 409 21.27 17.80 -14.40
C THR A 409 21.61 16.51 -13.65
N ASN A 410 21.24 16.42 -12.38
CA ASN A 410 21.46 15.22 -11.59
C ASN A 410 20.24 14.29 -11.50
N SER A 411 19.08 14.71 -12.03
CA SER A 411 17.80 14.01 -11.86
C SER A 411 17.42 13.84 -10.39
N VAL A 412 17.61 14.90 -9.60
CA VAL A 412 17.30 14.93 -8.17
C VAL A 412 16.04 15.75 -7.92
N VAL A 413 15.14 15.20 -7.12
CA VAL A 413 13.99 15.93 -6.55
C VAL A 413 14.06 15.88 -5.03
N ALA A 414 13.73 16.98 -4.38
CA ALA A 414 13.65 17.05 -2.93
C ALA A 414 12.51 17.95 -2.47
N PHE A 415 11.77 17.52 -1.46
CA PHE A 415 10.64 18.26 -0.93
C PHE A 415 10.38 17.95 0.55
N MET A 416 9.71 18.89 1.20
CA MET A 416 9.21 18.74 2.57
C MET A 416 7.80 18.17 2.57
N ARG A 417 7.52 17.30 3.54
CA ARG A 417 6.18 16.87 3.93
C ARG A 417 5.89 17.34 5.36
N TYR A 418 4.71 17.92 5.56
CA TYR A 418 4.23 18.45 6.84
C TYR A 418 2.93 17.75 7.24
N GLY A 419 2.90 17.22 8.46
CA GLY A 419 1.70 16.64 9.04
C GLY A 419 0.85 17.67 9.77
N ALA A 420 0.08 17.19 10.74
CA ALA A 420 -0.66 18.04 11.67
C ALA A 420 0.28 18.98 12.44
N GLU A 421 -0.27 20.07 12.98
CA GLU A 421 0.44 20.86 13.98
C GLU A 421 0.93 19.92 15.10
N GLY A 422 2.17 20.07 15.51
CA GLY A 422 2.75 19.17 16.50
C GLY A 422 3.42 17.91 15.90
N THR A 423 3.63 17.83 14.58
CA THR A 423 4.36 16.71 13.95
C THR A 423 5.67 17.16 13.30
N ALA A 424 6.68 16.29 13.39
CA ALA A 424 7.98 16.55 12.78
C ALA A 424 7.87 16.61 11.25
N PRO A 425 8.46 17.62 10.60
CA PRO A 425 8.54 17.64 9.16
C PRO A 425 9.46 16.53 8.65
N LEU A 426 9.15 16.01 7.47
CA LEU A 426 9.98 15.05 6.75
C LEU A 426 10.58 15.72 5.52
N LEU A 427 11.90 15.60 5.37
CA LEU A 427 12.58 15.88 4.12
C LEU A 427 12.64 14.59 3.30
N VAL A 428 12.14 14.65 2.08
CA VAL A 428 12.16 13.58 1.09
C VAL A 428 13.18 13.97 0.02
N VAL A 429 14.08 13.05 -0.32
CA VAL A 429 15.07 13.27 -1.37
C VAL A 429 15.13 12.04 -2.24
N THR A 430 14.93 12.20 -3.55
CA THR A 430 15.07 11.11 -4.51
C THR A 430 16.10 11.48 -5.56
N ASN A 431 17.14 10.65 -5.69
CA ASN A 431 18.11 10.70 -6.77
C ASN A 431 17.73 9.64 -7.82
N PHE A 432 17.15 10.07 -8.94
CA PHE A 432 16.86 9.19 -10.08
C PHE A 432 18.03 9.08 -11.06
N GLY A 433 19.13 9.78 -10.81
CA GLY A 433 20.35 9.72 -11.60
C GLY A 433 21.20 8.46 -11.33
N PRO A 434 22.13 8.15 -12.24
CA PRO A 434 23.01 6.98 -12.16
C PRO A 434 24.19 7.18 -11.20
N SER A 435 24.45 8.40 -10.76
CA SER A 435 25.65 8.75 -9.99
C SER A 435 25.33 9.02 -8.54
N GLN A 436 26.21 8.53 -7.66
CA GLN A 436 26.25 8.94 -6.27
C GLN A 436 26.75 10.37 -6.16
N LEU A 437 26.07 11.18 -5.36
CA LEU A 437 26.41 12.58 -5.13
C LEU A 437 26.89 12.76 -3.69
N HIS A 438 28.04 13.37 -3.52
CA HIS A 438 28.60 13.71 -2.22
C HIS A 438 28.44 15.19 -1.93
N HIS A 439 28.38 15.54 -0.65
CA HIS A 439 28.29 16.92 -0.20
C HIS A 439 27.11 17.69 -0.82
N TYR A 440 26.03 16.98 -1.15
CA TYR A 440 24.86 17.54 -1.80
C TYR A 440 24.09 18.36 -0.76
N ARG A 441 23.98 19.67 -0.98
CA ARG A 441 23.43 20.60 0.01
C ARG A 441 21.92 20.76 -0.19
N LEU A 442 21.15 20.62 0.88
CA LEU A 442 19.70 20.82 0.88
C LEU A 442 19.27 21.77 1.98
N GLY A 443 18.41 22.74 1.65
CA GLY A 443 17.83 23.65 2.63
C GLY A 443 16.84 22.97 3.56
N VAL A 444 16.86 23.32 4.85
CA VAL A 444 15.91 22.82 5.85
C VAL A 444 15.43 23.93 6.80
N PRO A 445 14.17 23.89 7.26
CA PRO A 445 13.57 25.00 8.00
C PRO A 445 14.18 25.25 9.38
N ALA A 446 14.85 24.26 9.95
CA ALA A 446 15.33 24.33 11.32
C ALA A 446 16.66 23.58 11.51
N LEU A 447 17.42 24.07 12.50
CA LEU A 447 18.60 23.40 13.03
C LEU A 447 18.21 22.09 13.74
N GLY A 448 19.22 21.35 14.17
CA GLY A 448 19.07 20.08 14.87
C GLY A 448 19.53 18.89 14.04
N THR A 449 19.33 17.69 14.56
CA THR A 449 19.65 16.45 13.84
C THR A 449 18.47 16.00 12.98
N TRP A 450 18.72 15.71 11.71
CA TRP A 450 17.77 15.11 10.79
C TRP A 450 18.09 13.62 10.65
N ARG A 451 17.24 12.76 11.19
CA ARG A 451 17.45 11.31 11.24
C ARG A 451 17.01 10.67 9.92
N GLU A 452 17.89 9.90 9.29
CA GLU A 452 17.57 9.07 8.13
C GLU A 452 16.69 7.90 8.60
N ILE A 453 15.37 8.01 8.38
CA ILE A 453 14.39 6.98 8.78
C ILE A 453 14.13 5.96 7.65
N LEU A 454 14.47 6.31 6.41
CA LEU A 454 14.49 5.42 5.28
C LEU A 454 15.70 5.73 4.40
N ASN A 455 16.35 4.68 3.93
CA ASN A 455 17.29 4.72 2.83
C ASN A 455 17.06 3.50 1.95
N THR A 456 16.55 3.72 0.74
CA THR A 456 16.22 2.62 -0.16
C THR A 456 17.45 1.90 -0.72
N ASP A 457 18.66 2.44 -0.53
CA ASP A 457 19.92 1.77 -0.84
C ASP A 457 20.44 0.91 0.33
N SER A 458 19.71 0.77 1.44
CA SER A 458 20.15 -0.07 2.56
C SER A 458 20.41 -1.53 2.15
N VAL A 459 21.38 -2.19 2.81
CA VAL A 459 21.63 -3.63 2.65
C VAL A 459 20.37 -4.49 2.92
N PHE A 460 19.45 -4.02 3.78
CA PHE A 460 18.21 -4.73 4.08
C PHE A 460 17.25 -4.81 2.89
N TYR A 461 17.43 -3.93 1.91
CA TYR A 461 16.68 -3.90 0.65
C TYR A 461 17.54 -4.34 -0.55
N ALA A 462 18.68 -4.99 -0.27
CA ALA A 462 19.69 -5.39 -1.25
C ALA A 462 20.25 -4.21 -2.06
N GLY A 463 20.46 -3.06 -1.42
CA GLY A 463 21.29 -1.96 -1.94
C GLY A 463 22.74 -2.01 -1.45
N GLU A 464 23.51 -1.00 -1.84
CA GLU A 464 24.95 -0.90 -1.55
C GLU A 464 25.26 -0.31 -0.16
N ASN A 465 24.22 0.16 0.53
CA ASN A 465 24.24 0.73 1.87
C ASN A 465 25.09 2.00 1.99
N VAL A 466 25.10 2.77 0.91
CA VAL A 466 25.58 4.15 0.91
C VAL A 466 24.49 5.02 1.54
N GLY A 467 24.87 5.99 2.37
CA GLY A 467 23.90 6.86 3.04
C GLY A 467 24.55 7.76 4.08
N ASN A 468 23.74 8.23 5.02
CA ASN A 468 24.16 9.25 5.99
C ASN A 468 24.18 8.75 7.44
N GLY A 469 24.16 7.42 7.64
CA GLY A 469 24.20 6.80 8.96
C GLY A 469 22.92 7.05 9.75
N ILE A 470 23.05 7.43 11.04
CA ILE A 470 21.88 7.65 11.92
C ILE A 470 21.17 9.00 11.69
N GLY A 471 21.78 9.89 10.91
CA GLY A 471 21.28 11.24 10.64
C GLY A 471 22.38 12.28 10.47
N VAL A 472 21.98 13.47 10.02
CA VAL A 472 22.89 14.59 9.71
C VAL A 472 22.51 15.82 10.52
N GLY A 473 23.51 16.53 11.05
CA GLY A 473 23.30 17.80 11.74
C GLY A 473 23.10 18.94 10.75
N ALA A 474 22.02 19.70 10.91
CA ALA A 474 21.79 20.91 10.13
C ALA A 474 22.80 22.01 10.51
N GLN A 475 23.35 22.66 9.50
CA GLN A 475 24.31 23.76 9.62
C GLN A 475 23.60 25.09 9.38
N LEU A 476 24.07 26.16 10.04
CA LEU A 476 23.57 27.53 9.83
C LEU A 476 24.13 28.13 8.52
N SER A 477 23.79 27.50 7.40
CA SER A 477 24.15 27.91 6.05
C SER A 477 22.87 27.95 5.22
N PRO A 478 22.30 29.14 4.95
CA PRO A 478 21.07 29.26 4.19
C PRO A 478 21.18 28.64 2.79
N SER A 479 20.12 27.97 2.34
CA SER A 479 20.06 27.28 1.05
C SER A 479 18.60 27.00 0.67
N HIS A 480 18.28 27.02 -0.63
CA HIS A 480 16.93 26.70 -1.14
C HIS A 480 15.78 27.47 -0.44
N GLY A 481 16.01 28.73 -0.06
CA GLY A 481 15.02 29.56 0.64
C GLY A 481 14.87 29.28 2.15
N TYR A 482 15.64 28.34 2.71
CA TYR A 482 15.62 27.99 4.13
C TYR A 482 16.83 28.55 4.90
N PRO A 483 16.72 28.77 6.23
CA PRO A 483 17.78 29.38 7.04
C PRO A 483 18.95 28.43 7.38
N ALA A 484 18.74 27.11 7.30
CA ALA A 484 19.74 26.09 7.58
C ALA A 484 19.86 25.11 6.39
N SER A 485 20.91 24.30 6.37
CA SER A 485 21.05 23.23 5.37
C SER A 485 21.70 21.96 5.93
N LEU A 486 21.41 20.86 5.25
CA LEU A 486 22.09 19.57 5.39
C LEU A 486 23.09 19.40 4.26
N GLU A 487 24.14 18.63 4.54
CA GLU A 487 25.10 18.18 3.55
C GLU A 487 25.02 16.66 3.50
N LEU A 488 24.46 16.12 2.42
CA LEU A 488 24.12 14.70 2.30
C LEU A 488 25.01 13.98 1.30
N THR A 489 25.19 12.68 1.51
CA THR A 489 25.53 11.74 0.47
C THR A 489 24.24 11.13 -0.07
N LEU A 490 24.02 11.27 -1.39
CA LEU A 490 22.88 10.70 -2.10
C LEU A 490 23.38 9.52 -2.94
N PRO A 491 23.08 8.27 -2.58
CA PRO A 491 23.31 7.13 -3.46
C PRO A 491 22.64 7.31 -4.83
N ALA A 492 23.14 6.61 -5.86
CA ALA A 492 22.45 6.53 -7.14
C ALA A 492 21.11 5.80 -6.98
N LEU A 493 20.10 6.17 -7.76
CA LEU A 493 18.80 5.46 -7.83
C LEU A 493 18.23 5.15 -6.44
N THR A 494 18.05 6.19 -5.61
CA THR A 494 17.61 6.03 -4.23
C THR A 494 16.61 7.10 -3.81
N THR A 495 15.79 6.76 -2.82
CA THR A 495 15.00 7.69 -2.02
C THR A 495 15.45 7.64 -0.56
N LEU A 496 15.68 8.81 0.03
CA LEU A 496 15.95 9.02 1.45
C LEU A 496 14.76 9.75 2.09
N LEU A 497 14.40 9.33 3.30
CA LEU A 497 13.47 10.08 4.17
C LEU A 497 14.21 10.50 5.43
N LEU A 498 14.25 11.80 5.69
CA LEU A 498 14.88 12.36 6.87
C LEU A 498 13.85 13.07 7.74
N ARG A 499 13.75 12.66 9.01
CA ARG A 499 12.87 13.29 10.00
C ARG A 499 13.64 14.22 10.91
N GLN A 500 13.08 15.39 11.19
CA GLN A 500 13.64 16.29 12.18
C GLN A 500 13.59 15.67 13.60
N GLY A 501 14.76 15.44 14.21
CA GLY A 501 14.97 14.56 15.37
C GLY A 501 15.01 15.21 16.76
N ASP A 502 14.71 16.52 16.85
CA ASP A 502 14.54 17.26 18.11
C ASP A 502 13.07 17.59 18.39
N TRP A 503 12.16 16.94 17.67
CA TRP A 503 10.72 17.07 17.86
C TRP A 503 10.25 16.25 19.07
N PRO A 504 9.34 16.77 19.92
CA PRO A 504 8.75 15.98 20.99
C PRO A 504 7.97 14.80 20.38
N THR A 505 8.41 13.58 20.71
CA THR A 505 7.71 12.33 20.37
C THR A 505 6.50 12.10 21.25
#